data_AF-A0A6G0STK6-F1
#
_entry.id   AF-A0A6G0STK6-F1
#
_cell.length_a   1.000
_cell.length_b   1.000
_cell.length_c   1.000
_cell.angle_alpha   90.00
_cell.angle_beta   90.00
_cell.angle_gamma   90.00
#
_symmetry.space_group_name_H-M   'P 1'
#
loop_
_entity.id
_entity.type
_entity.pdbx_description
1 polymer ?
#
loop_
_entity_poly.entity_id
_entity_poly.type
_entity_poly.pdbx_seq_one_letter_code
_entity_poly.pdbx_strand_id
1 'polypeptide(L)'
;MNMVVLGGSVIKILIIILIFLCFSLFYQLFKLSNRQTSLAESEVVKRENKSILNLRSLDDPIGRSVKHDCSVEIVYSTNDYQCSRLCRGPGKYFSKNGACVNSILKNVNEAKVQTGCDPKSGLLAYIVGDAQFGAVRLQCLSVDPGVRPDDMNKPNKILFGGTVSINYLEKFPDFTEGKCNNPKHVIVAIPNTSTIRSTGICVPKSFESALS
;
A
#
# COMPACT_ATOMS: atom_id res chain seq x y z
N MET A 1 -12.94 80.81 -41.55
CA MET A 1 -13.24 79.36 -41.53
C MET A 1 -12.29 78.65 -42.48
N ASN A 2 -11.89 77.42 -42.13
CA ASN A 2 -11.02 76.48 -42.86
C ASN A 2 -9.52 76.50 -42.48
N MET A 3 -9.23 76.07 -41.25
CA MET A 3 -7.98 75.36 -40.94
C MET A 3 -8.24 74.24 -39.93
N VAL A 4 -8.86 73.13 -40.34
CA VAL A 4 -8.85 71.88 -39.55
C VAL A 4 -8.95 70.66 -40.48
N VAL A 5 -7.96 70.42 -41.35
CA VAL A 5 -7.84 69.14 -42.08
C VAL A 5 -6.37 68.77 -42.27
N LEU A 6 -5.60 68.66 -41.18
CA LEU A 6 -4.25 68.06 -41.23
C LEU A 6 -3.94 67.14 -40.04
N GLY A 7 -4.80 67.08 -39.01
CA GLY A 7 -4.60 66.25 -37.83
C GLY A 7 -4.89 64.76 -38.01
N GLY A 8 -5.70 64.37 -39.00
CA GLY A 8 -6.19 62.99 -39.15
C GLY A 8 -5.11 61.98 -39.55
N SER A 9 -4.17 62.35 -40.43
CA SER A 9 -3.12 61.43 -40.89
C SER A 9 -2.00 61.25 -39.88
N VAL A 10 -1.64 62.31 -39.14
CA VAL A 10 -0.61 62.24 -38.09
C VAL A 10 -1.06 61.35 -36.93
N ILE A 11 -2.33 61.46 -36.54
CA ILE A 11 -2.92 60.61 -35.48
C ILE A 11 -2.93 59.13 -35.90
N LYS A 12 -3.26 58.82 -37.16
CA LYS A 12 -3.23 57.44 -37.67
C LYS A 12 -1.83 56.83 -37.67
N ILE A 13 -0.81 57.61 -38.03
CA ILE A 13 0.59 57.16 -38.00
C ILE A 13 1.04 56.89 -36.55
N LEU A 14 0.69 57.78 -35.61
CA LEU A 14 0.98 57.60 -34.19
C LEU A 14 0.32 56.32 -33.61
N ILE A 15 -0.93 56.03 -33.99
CA ILE A 15 -1.63 54.82 -33.56
C ILE A 15 -0.93 53.55 -34.09
N ILE A 16 -0.50 53.55 -35.36
CA ILE A 16 0.21 52.40 -35.96
C ILE A 16 1.54 52.15 -35.25
N ILE A 17 2.30 53.21 -34.95
CA ILE A 17 3.56 53.10 -34.21
C ILE A 17 3.32 52.56 -32.80
N LEU A 18 2.27 53.02 -32.11
CA LEU A 18 1.92 52.56 -30.77
C LEU A 18 1.56 51.06 -30.77
N ILE A 19 0.80 50.60 -31.78
CA ILE A 19 0.46 49.18 -31.94
C ILE A 19 1.72 48.35 -32.15
N PHE A 20 2.66 48.80 -32.98
CA PHE A 20 3.93 48.10 -33.21
C PHE A 20 4.78 48.00 -31.94
N LEU A 21 4.84 49.08 -31.15
CA LEU A 21 5.55 49.08 -29.87
C LEU A 21 4.90 48.12 -28.86
N CYS A 22 3.57 48.12 -28.76
CA CYS A 22 2.84 47.17 -27.91
C CYS A 22 3.06 45.72 -28.35
N PHE A 23 3.07 45.44 -29.64
CA PHE A 23 3.31 44.08 -30.16
C PHE A 23 4.73 43.61 -29.88
N SER A 24 5.73 44.49 -30.03
CA SER A 24 7.12 44.21 -29.69
C SER A 24 7.30 43.92 -28.19
N LEU A 25 6.69 44.74 -27.32
CA LEU A 25 6.69 44.51 -25.87
C LEU A 25 6.02 43.18 -25.50
N PHE A 26 4.86 42.88 -26.11
CA PHE A 26 4.15 41.64 -25.87
C PHE A 26 4.98 40.42 -26.30
N TYR A 27 5.68 40.50 -27.43
CA TYR A 27 6.57 39.44 -27.89
C TYR A 27 7.75 39.20 -26.93
N GLN A 28 8.36 40.27 -26.41
CA GLN A 28 9.44 40.14 -25.42
C GLN A 28 8.95 39.53 -24.11
N LEU A 29 7.77 39.94 -23.61
CA LEU A 29 7.15 39.38 -22.41
C LEU A 29 6.80 37.90 -22.58
N PHE A 30 6.26 37.51 -23.74
CA PHE A 30 5.97 36.11 -24.06
C PHE A 30 7.24 35.25 -24.09
N LYS A 31 8.33 35.77 -24.67
CA LYS A 31 9.64 35.10 -24.70
C LYS A 31 10.26 34.96 -23.30
N LEU A 32 10.05 35.94 -22.42
CA LEU A 32 10.49 35.87 -21.02
C LEU A 32 9.68 34.86 -20.20
N SER A 33 8.36 34.80 -20.40
CA SER A 33 7.49 33.79 -19.77
C SER A 33 7.90 32.36 -20.14
N ASN A 34 8.14 32.10 -21.43
CA ASN A 34 8.63 30.79 -21.90
C ASN A 34 10.03 30.43 -21.39
N ARG A 35 10.88 31.43 -21.07
CA ARG A 35 12.18 31.18 -20.42
C ARG A 35 12.03 30.81 -18.94
N GLN A 36 11.04 31.37 -18.24
CA GLN A 36 10.81 31.02 -16.84
C GLN A 36 10.23 29.61 -16.68
N THR A 37 9.33 29.17 -17.56
CA THR A 37 8.81 27.78 -17.53
C THR A 37 9.89 26.74 -17.80
N SER A 38 10.80 26.99 -18.76
CA SER A 38 11.93 26.08 -19.03
C SER A 38 12.99 26.05 -17.92
N LEU A 39 13.20 27.16 -17.20
CA LEU A 39 14.08 27.18 -16.01
C LEU A 39 13.43 26.47 -14.81
N ALA A 40 12.11 26.64 -14.61
CA ALA A 40 11.37 25.96 -13.55
C ALA A 40 11.31 24.44 -13.77
N GLU A 41 11.08 23.99 -15.01
CA GLU A 41 11.17 22.56 -15.37
C GLU A 41 12.60 22.03 -15.22
N SER A 42 13.63 22.81 -15.57
CA SER A 42 15.03 22.40 -15.39
C SER A 42 15.43 22.26 -13.92
N GLU A 43 14.91 23.10 -13.02
CA GLU A 43 15.16 23.00 -11.57
C GLU A 43 14.41 21.86 -10.90
N VAL A 44 13.18 21.56 -11.33
CA VAL A 44 12.41 20.39 -10.86
C VAL A 44 13.09 19.09 -11.32
N VAL A 45 13.49 19.01 -12.59
CA VAL A 45 14.26 17.86 -13.12
C VAL A 45 15.64 17.75 -12.47
N LYS A 46 16.30 18.86 -12.10
CA LYS A 46 17.57 18.82 -11.32
C LYS A 46 17.35 18.35 -9.89
N ARG A 47 16.25 18.69 -9.22
CA ARG A 47 15.95 18.19 -7.87
C ARG A 47 15.61 16.71 -7.88
N GLU A 48 14.79 16.25 -8.83
CA GLU A 48 14.49 14.82 -8.98
C GLU A 48 15.75 14.02 -9.36
N ASN A 49 16.60 14.54 -10.26
CA ASN A 49 17.86 13.89 -10.58
C ASN A 49 18.87 13.92 -9.43
N LYS A 50 18.83 14.88 -8.50
CA LYS A 50 19.71 14.86 -7.31
C LYS A 50 19.25 13.81 -6.30
N SER A 51 17.95 13.53 -6.22
CA SER A 51 17.39 12.41 -5.46
C SER A 51 17.75 11.07 -6.09
N ILE A 52 17.76 10.98 -7.42
CA ILE A 52 18.12 9.77 -8.19
C ILE A 52 19.65 9.61 -8.33
N LEU A 53 20.45 10.67 -8.26
CA LEU A 53 21.92 10.56 -8.33
C LEU A 53 22.55 9.90 -7.10
N ASN A 54 21.82 9.81 -5.98
CA ASN A 54 22.23 8.97 -4.86
C ASN A 54 22.07 7.47 -5.14
N LEU A 55 21.40 7.07 -6.24
CA LEU A 55 21.36 5.69 -6.74
C LEU A 55 22.49 5.34 -7.73
N ARG A 56 23.36 6.30 -8.12
CA ARG A 56 24.46 6.08 -9.07
C ARG A 56 25.83 5.82 -8.44
N SER A 57 25.92 5.52 -7.14
CA SER A 57 27.15 5.03 -6.52
C SER A 57 27.38 3.52 -6.73
N LEU A 58 26.94 2.97 -7.86
CA LEU A 58 27.07 1.54 -8.20
C LEU A 58 28.23 1.22 -9.14
N ASP A 59 28.94 2.24 -9.64
CA ASP A 59 30.19 2.08 -10.39
C ASP A 59 31.31 2.84 -9.68
N ASP A 60 31.57 2.51 -8.41
CA ASP A 60 32.81 2.93 -7.75
C ASP A 60 33.93 1.92 -8.13
N PRO A 61 34.92 2.32 -8.93
CA PRO A 61 35.97 1.43 -9.38
C PRO A 61 36.99 1.29 -8.25
N ILE A 62 37.08 0.08 -7.68
CA ILE A 62 38.28 -0.41 -6.97
C ILE A 62 38.72 0.48 -5.80
N GLY A 63 37.95 0.50 -4.70
CA GLY A 63 38.38 1.17 -3.48
C GLY A 63 37.48 0.92 -2.29
N ARG A 64 37.66 -0.23 -1.60
CA ARG A 64 37.00 -0.58 -0.32
C ARG A 64 35.52 -0.19 -0.24
N SER A 65 34.67 -0.87 -1.02
CA SER A 65 33.22 -0.80 -0.82
C SER A 65 32.90 -1.20 0.62
N VAL A 66 32.53 -0.24 1.46
CA VAL A 66 32.01 -0.51 2.80
C VAL A 66 30.78 -1.37 2.59
N LYS A 67 30.87 -2.65 2.96
CA LYS A 67 29.73 -3.54 2.83
C LYS A 67 28.58 -3.01 3.67
N HIS A 68 27.42 -2.93 3.04
CA HIS A 68 26.15 -2.53 3.62
C HIS A 68 25.62 -3.62 4.55
N ASP A 69 24.97 -3.20 5.63
CA ASP A 69 24.22 -4.12 6.46
C ASP A 69 22.80 -4.24 5.92
N CYS A 70 22.66 -5.08 4.89
CA CYS A 70 21.40 -5.34 4.21
C CYS A 70 20.35 -6.03 5.11
N SER A 71 20.61 -6.25 6.40
CA SER A 71 19.57 -6.62 7.38
C SER A 71 18.79 -5.42 7.92
N VAL A 72 19.37 -4.21 7.83
CA VAL A 72 18.78 -2.97 8.38
C VAL A 72 18.59 -1.88 7.33
N GLU A 73 19.21 -1.99 6.15
CA GLU A 73 19.06 -1.03 5.06
C GLU A 73 18.63 -1.71 3.74
N ILE A 74 17.86 -0.99 2.92
CA ILE A 74 17.45 -1.45 1.58
C ILE A 74 18.59 -1.19 0.61
N VAL A 75 19.10 -2.26 0.00
CA VAL A 75 20.13 -2.18 -1.06
C VAL A 75 19.55 -2.69 -2.37
N TYR A 76 19.61 -1.89 -3.42
CA TYR A 76 19.11 -2.26 -4.74
C TYR A 76 20.10 -3.18 -5.47
N SER A 77 19.59 -4.11 -6.27
CA SER A 77 20.37 -5.09 -7.01
C SER A 77 19.66 -5.58 -8.26
N THR A 78 20.43 -5.88 -9.30
CA THR A 78 19.94 -6.53 -10.51
C THR A 78 20.10 -8.06 -10.44
N ASN A 79 21.05 -8.57 -9.65
CA ASN A 79 21.33 -10.00 -9.53
C ASN A 79 21.98 -10.38 -8.18
N ASP A 80 22.02 -11.68 -7.89
CA ASP A 80 22.55 -12.23 -6.62
C ASP A 80 24.03 -11.92 -6.40
N TYR A 81 24.78 -11.79 -7.50
CA TYR A 81 26.20 -11.42 -7.44
C TYR A 81 26.40 -10.01 -6.90
N GLN A 82 25.57 -9.04 -7.32
CA GLN A 82 25.58 -7.69 -6.76
C GLN A 82 25.28 -7.70 -5.26
N CYS A 83 24.29 -8.47 -4.80
CA CYS A 83 24.02 -8.60 -3.37
C CYS A 83 25.18 -9.18 -2.57
N SER A 84 25.86 -10.19 -3.12
CA SER A 84 27.03 -10.80 -2.47
C SER A 84 28.22 -9.84 -2.34
N ARG A 85 28.33 -8.87 -3.27
CA ARG A 85 29.34 -7.82 -3.23
C ARG A 85 28.99 -6.67 -2.29
N LEU A 86 27.75 -6.21 -2.33
CA LEU A 86 27.29 -5.03 -1.60
C LEU A 86 26.99 -5.33 -0.13
N CYS A 87 26.44 -6.51 0.18
CA CYS A 87 25.99 -6.87 1.53
C CYS A 87 27.09 -7.56 2.37
N ARG A 88 27.08 -7.30 3.68
CA ARG A 88 27.88 -8.04 4.68
C ARG A 88 27.40 -9.49 4.77
N GLY A 89 28.34 -10.44 4.72
CA GLY A 89 28.01 -11.88 4.80
C GLY A 89 27.78 -12.52 3.42
N PRO A 90 28.80 -13.18 2.84
CA PRO A 90 28.68 -13.83 1.54
C PRO A 90 27.61 -14.93 1.57
N GLY A 91 26.82 -15.06 0.50
CA GLY A 91 25.76 -16.07 0.39
C GLY A 91 24.53 -15.85 1.28
N LYS A 92 24.51 -14.80 2.12
CA LYS A 92 23.38 -14.48 2.99
C LYS A 92 22.28 -13.66 2.32
N TYR A 93 22.52 -13.11 1.14
CA TYR A 93 21.59 -12.22 0.45
C TYR A 93 21.49 -12.58 -1.03
N PHE A 94 20.30 -12.44 -1.59
CA PHE A 94 20.02 -12.66 -3.01
C PHE A 94 19.14 -11.53 -3.55
N SER A 95 19.13 -11.34 -4.86
CA SER A 95 18.33 -10.30 -5.51
C SER A 95 16.90 -10.79 -5.68
N LYS A 96 15.95 -10.00 -5.18
CA LYS A 96 14.51 -10.22 -5.39
C LYS A 96 13.83 -8.88 -5.63
N ASN A 97 13.08 -8.79 -6.73
CA ASN A 97 12.34 -7.58 -7.13
C ASN A 97 13.21 -6.30 -7.16
N GLY A 98 14.47 -6.42 -7.59
CA GLY A 98 15.37 -5.29 -7.70
C GLY A 98 16.09 -4.90 -6.41
N ALA A 99 15.98 -5.68 -5.33
CA ALA A 99 16.65 -5.41 -4.05
C ALA A 99 17.26 -6.67 -3.41
N CYS A 100 18.27 -6.46 -2.57
CA CYS A 100 18.91 -7.50 -1.79
C CYS A 100 18.07 -7.88 -0.59
N VAL A 101 17.65 -9.13 -0.57
CA VAL A 101 16.86 -9.72 0.52
C VAL A 101 17.64 -10.84 1.18
N ASN A 102 17.42 -11.03 2.47
CA ASN A 102 18.09 -12.08 3.23
C ASN A 102 17.67 -13.48 2.72
N SER A 103 18.64 -14.35 2.52
CA SER A 103 18.52 -15.76 2.11
C SER A 103 17.57 -16.59 2.99
N ILE A 104 17.34 -16.21 4.25
CA ILE A 104 16.30 -16.81 5.10
C ILE A 104 14.93 -16.71 4.41
N LEU A 105 14.66 -15.62 3.68
CA LEU A 105 13.43 -15.42 2.92
C LEU A 105 13.35 -16.24 1.64
N LYS A 106 14.45 -16.85 1.18
CA LYS A 106 14.45 -17.75 0.01
C LYS A 106 13.56 -18.96 0.29
N ASN A 107 13.69 -19.53 1.49
CA ASN A 107 12.92 -20.69 1.95
C ASN A 107 11.49 -20.33 2.38
N VAL A 108 11.23 -19.05 2.69
CA VAL A 108 9.89 -18.57 3.07
C VAL A 108 8.98 -18.43 1.86
N ASN A 109 9.53 -18.15 0.68
CA ASN A 109 8.74 -18.16 -0.56
C ASN A 109 8.36 -19.59 -0.99
N GLU A 110 9.08 -20.60 -0.50
CA GLU A 110 8.76 -22.02 -0.69
C GLU A 110 7.92 -22.60 0.45
N ALA A 111 7.82 -21.90 1.58
CA ALA A 111 6.72 -22.12 2.50
C ALA A 111 5.46 -21.65 1.78
N LYS A 112 4.87 -22.57 0.98
CA LYS A 112 3.52 -22.43 0.42
C LYS A 112 2.70 -21.70 1.47
N VAL A 113 2.23 -20.48 1.15
CA VAL A 113 1.14 -19.85 1.90
C VAL A 113 0.18 -20.99 2.16
N GLN A 114 0.03 -21.39 3.44
CA GLN A 114 -0.79 -22.55 3.77
C GLN A 114 -2.10 -22.34 3.04
N THR A 115 -2.38 -23.22 2.08
CA THR A 115 -3.59 -23.19 1.28
C THR A 115 -4.75 -23.12 2.26
N GLY A 116 -5.35 -21.93 2.42
CA GLY A 116 -6.45 -21.69 3.34
C GLY A 116 -6.46 -20.37 4.12
N CYS A 117 -5.44 -19.50 4.07
CA CYS A 117 -5.63 -18.13 4.58
C CYS A 117 -6.66 -17.39 3.69
N ASP A 118 -7.95 -17.46 4.04
CA ASP A 118 -9.02 -16.79 3.31
C ASP A 118 -9.44 -15.49 4.04
N PRO A 119 -9.17 -14.31 3.45
CA PRO A 119 -9.53 -13.04 4.06
C PRO A 119 -11.05 -12.87 4.22
N LYS A 120 -11.88 -13.52 3.38
CA LYS A 120 -13.34 -13.50 3.56
C LYS A 120 -13.73 -14.18 4.86
N SER A 121 -13.09 -15.30 5.17
CA SER A 121 -13.32 -16.04 6.42
C SER A 121 -12.79 -15.35 7.68
N GLY A 122 -11.99 -14.28 7.53
CA GLY A 122 -11.32 -13.56 8.61
C GLY A 122 -9.89 -14.01 8.89
N LEU A 123 -9.26 -14.74 7.98
CA LEU A 123 -7.89 -15.26 8.13
C LEU A 123 -6.92 -14.55 7.19
N LEU A 124 -5.87 -13.96 7.76
CA LEU A 124 -4.84 -13.25 7.00
C LEU A 124 -3.47 -13.94 7.17
N ALA A 125 -2.66 -13.89 6.13
CA ALA A 125 -1.30 -14.42 6.17
C ALA A 125 -0.35 -13.40 6.81
N TYR A 126 0.36 -13.82 7.85
CA TYR A 126 1.39 -13.04 8.53
C TYR A 126 2.75 -13.73 8.42
N ILE A 127 3.81 -12.93 8.33
CA ILE A 127 5.18 -13.40 8.53
C ILE A 127 5.47 -13.31 10.03
N VAL A 128 5.60 -14.45 10.68
CA VAL A 128 5.90 -14.56 12.11
C VAL A 128 7.36 -14.98 12.28
N GLY A 129 8.13 -14.18 13.01
CA GLY A 129 9.49 -14.52 13.38
C GLY A 129 9.54 -15.41 14.62
N ASP A 130 10.37 -16.44 14.58
CA ASP A 130 10.77 -17.24 15.73
C ASP A 130 12.20 -16.88 16.11
N ALA A 131 12.32 -16.07 17.17
CA ALA A 131 13.61 -15.59 17.64
C ALA A 131 14.49 -16.71 18.23
N GLN A 132 13.90 -17.82 18.71
CA GLN A 132 14.65 -18.92 19.30
C GLN A 132 15.41 -19.71 18.24
N PHE A 133 14.80 -19.87 17.06
CA PHE A 133 15.40 -20.59 15.94
C PHE A 133 15.97 -19.69 14.85
N GLY A 134 15.89 -18.36 15.02
CA GLY A 134 16.31 -17.40 13.99
C GLY A 134 15.57 -17.60 12.66
N ALA A 135 14.35 -18.10 12.72
CA ALA A 135 13.56 -18.51 11.57
C ALA A 135 12.37 -17.56 11.40
N VAL A 136 11.84 -17.50 10.18
CA VAL A 136 10.57 -16.83 9.91
C VAL A 136 9.65 -17.81 9.19
N ARG A 137 8.37 -17.78 9.53
CA ARG A 137 7.35 -18.65 8.94
C ARG A 137 6.12 -17.85 8.55
N LEU A 138 5.41 -18.31 7.53
CA LEU A 138 4.09 -17.80 7.21
C LEU A 138 3.05 -18.51 8.09
N GLN A 139 2.17 -17.73 8.73
CA GLN A 139 1.11 -18.24 9.59
C GLN A 139 -0.21 -17.53 9.24
N CYS A 140 -1.29 -18.30 9.07
CA CYS A 140 -2.62 -17.71 9.00
C CYS A 140 -3.06 -17.33 10.42
N LEU A 141 -3.39 -16.06 10.64
CA LEU A 141 -3.93 -15.56 11.90
C LEU A 141 -5.30 -14.94 11.66
N SER A 142 -6.18 -15.11 12.63
CA SER A 142 -7.51 -14.52 12.61
C SER A 142 -7.48 -13.06 13.01
N VAL A 143 -8.26 -12.24 12.31
CA VAL A 143 -8.52 -10.84 12.70
C VAL A 143 -9.51 -10.74 13.86
N ASP A 144 -10.23 -11.81 14.15
CA ASP A 144 -11.23 -11.90 15.23
C ASP A 144 -11.22 -13.33 15.83
N PRO A 145 -10.28 -13.63 16.75
CA PRO A 145 -10.15 -14.95 17.38
C PRO A 145 -11.38 -15.41 18.18
N GLY A 146 -12.25 -14.44 18.54
CA GLY A 146 -13.52 -14.69 19.21
C GLY A 146 -14.57 -15.31 18.29
N VAL A 147 -14.48 -15.07 16.98
CA VAL A 147 -15.41 -15.59 15.96
C VAL A 147 -14.75 -16.68 15.12
N ARG A 148 -13.55 -16.42 14.59
CA ARG A 148 -12.81 -17.32 13.72
C ARG A 148 -11.51 -17.75 14.42
N PRO A 149 -11.29 -19.04 14.72
CA PRO A 149 -9.99 -19.51 15.21
C PRO A 149 -8.91 -19.42 14.13
N ASP A 150 -7.65 -19.28 14.53
CA ASP A 150 -6.49 -19.34 13.61
C ASP A 150 -6.42 -20.68 12.85
N ASP A 151 -6.87 -21.76 13.49
CA ASP A 151 -7.00 -23.08 12.86
C ASP A 151 -8.26 -23.13 11.99
N MET A 152 -8.03 -23.19 10.68
CA MET A 152 -9.05 -23.16 9.63
C MET A 152 -9.99 -24.37 9.67
N ASN A 153 -9.56 -25.48 10.28
CA ASN A 153 -10.37 -26.68 10.41
C ASN A 153 -11.37 -26.59 11.56
N LYS A 154 -11.25 -25.58 12.43
CA LYS A 154 -12.18 -25.37 13.53
C LYS A 154 -13.39 -24.55 13.06
N PRO A 155 -14.60 -24.90 13.53
CA PRO A 155 -15.79 -24.13 13.21
C PRO A 155 -15.68 -22.72 13.79
N ASN A 156 -16.45 -21.79 13.21
CA ASN A 156 -16.63 -20.47 13.81
C ASN A 156 -17.35 -20.62 15.16
N LYS A 157 -17.12 -19.64 16.04
CA LYS A 157 -17.68 -19.62 17.40
C LYS A 157 -18.84 -18.65 17.56
N ILE A 158 -19.26 -17.97 16.48
CA ILE A 158 -20.30 -16.95 16.57
C ILE A 158 -21.70 -17.57 16.68
N LEU A 159 -21.91 -18.78 16.14
CA LEU A 159 -23.17 -19.51 16.28
C LEU A 159 -22.94 -21.00 16.60
N PHE A 160 -23.32 -21.42 17.80
CA PHE A 160 -23.23 -22.81 18.24
C PHE A 160 -24.47 -23.61 17.79
N GLY A 161 -24.25 -24.76 17.16
CA GLY A 161 -25.34 -25.64 16.69
C GLY A 161 -26.03 -25.16 15.40
N GLY A 162 -25.40 -24.23 14.68
CA GLY A 162 -25.90 -23.69 13.42
C GLY A 162 -24.79 -23.34 12.44
N THR A 163 -25.17 -22.68 11.36
CA THR A 163 -24.27 -22.16 10.33
C THR A 163 -24.52 -20.69 10.11
N VAL A 164 -23.45 -19.93 9.91
CA VAL A 164 -23.48 -18.51 9.54
C VAL A 164 -22.53 -18.27 8.38
N SER A 165 -22.96 -17.48 7.40
CA SER A 165 -22.09 -17.04 6.31
C SER A 165 -21.20 -15.91 6.81
N ILE A 166 -19.88 -16.07 6.69
CA ILE A 166 -18.90 -15.09 7.19
C ILE A 166 -18.16 -14.52 5.99
N ASN A 167 -18.24 -13.20 5.82
CA ASN A 167 -17.46 -12.46 4.85
C ASN A 167 -16.97 -11.12 5.45
N TYR A 168 -15.79 -11.15 6.06
CA TYR A 168 -15.15 -9.97 6.67
C TYR A 168 -14.79 -8.86 5.67
N LEU A 169 -14.81 -9.13 4.37
CA LEU A 169 -14.61 -8.09 3.34
C LEU A 169 -15.88 -7.25 3.12
N GLU A 170 -17.05 -7.77 3.46
CA GLU A 170 -18.33 -7.08 3.30
C GLU A 170 -18.80 -6.46 4.62
N LYS A 171 -18.78 -7.24 5.71
CA LYS A 171 -19.24 -6.80 7.04
C LYS A 171 -18.68 -7.66 8.15
N PHE A 172 -18.74 -7.14 9.38
CA PHE A 172 -18.46 -7.95 10.56
C PHE A 172 -19.54 -9.03 10.75
N PRO A 173 -19.15 -10.26 11.13
CA PRO A 173 -20.11 -11.34 11.35
C PRO A 173 -21.10 -11.04 12.47
N ASP A 174 -22.35 -11.47 12.27
CA ASP A 174 -23.44 -11.42 13.23
C ASP A 174 -24.15 -12.78 13.26
N PHE A 175 -24.42 -13.31 14.46
CA PHE A 175 -25.14 -14.57 14.63
C PHE A 175 -26.61 -14.49 14.20
N THR A 176 -27.20 -13.29 14.17
CA THR A 176 -28.61 -13.09 13.80
C THR A 176 -28.91 -13.50 12.36
N GLU A 177 -27.90 -13.52 11.49
CA GLU A 177 -28.00 -13.91 10.08
C GLU A 177 -27.80 -15.42 9.86
N GLY A 178 -27.49 -16.16 10.93
CA GLY A 178 -27.27 -17.59 10.88
C GLY A 178 -28.56 -18.39 10.84
N LYS A 179 -28.41 -19.71 10.69
CA LYS A 179 -29.49 -20.69 10.76
C LYS A 179 -29.09 -21.84 11.65
N CYS A 180 -30.03 -22.33 12.46
CA CYS A 180 -29.82 -23.56 13.21
C CYS A 180 -29.85 -24.77 12.28
N ASN A 181 -29.01 -25.77 12.57
CA ASN A 181 -28.99 -27.01 11.80
C ASN A 181 -30.30 -27.80 11.96
N ASN A 182 -30.98 -27.63 13.09
CA ASN A 182 -32.28 -28.24 13.37
C ASN A 182 -33.40 -27.19 13.21
N PRO A 183 -34.40 -27.41 12.34
CA PRO A 183 -35.52 -26.46 12.14
C PRO A 183 -36.44 -26.32 13.37
N LYS A 184 -36.35 -27.22 14.35
CA LYS A 184 -37.06 -27.13 15.63
C LYS A 184 -36.31 -26.30 16.68
N HIS A 185 -35.14 -25.76 16.33
CA HIS A 185 -34.35 -24.90 17.21
C HIS A 185 -34.50 -23.45 16.80
N VAL A 186 -34.23 -22.56 17.76
CA VAL A 186 -34.17 -21.11 17.60
C VAL A 186 -32.83 -20.60 18.09
N ILE A 187 -32.40 -19.47 17.55
CA ILE A 187 -31.16 -18.82 17.96
C ILE A 187 -31.47 -17.96 19.17
N VAL A 188 -30.80 -18.23 20.29
CA VAL A 188 -30.83 -17.40 21.48
C VAL A 188 -29.49 -16.68 21.60
N ALA A 189 -29.53 -15.40 21.94
CA ALA A 189 -28.34 -14.59 22.14
C ALA A 189 -27.72 -14.88 23.51
N ILE A 190 -26.43 -15.23 23.51
CA ILE A 190 -25.57 -15.15 24.68
C ILE A 190 -24.96 -13.73 24.66
N PRO A 191 -25.26 -12.89 25.67
CA PRO A 191 -24.80 -11.51 25.71
C PRO A 191 -23.28 -11.44 25.78
N ASN A 192 -22.73 -10.33 25.28
CA ASN A 192 -21.31 -10.06 25.37
C ASN A 192 -20.85 -9.85 26.82
N THR A 193 -19.60 -10.18 27.10
CA THR A 193 -18.90 -9.78 28.32
C THR A 193 -17.87 -8.70 28.00
N SER A 194 -17.07 -8.27 28.99
CA SER A 194 -15.97 -7.32 28.77
C SER A 194 -14.89 -7.83 27.80
N THR A 195 -14.80 -9.14 27.58
CA THR A 195 -13.74 -9.77 26.77
C THR A 195 -14.28 -10.66 25.65
N ILE A 196 -15.57 -11.02 25.67
CA ILE A 196 -16.18 -11.96 24.71
C ILE A 196 -17.34 -11.25 24.01
N ARG A 197 -17.34 -11.25 22.67
CA ARG A 197 -18.46 -10.74 21.86
C ARG A 197 -19.74 -11.56 22.09
N SER A 198 -20.88 -10.97 21.75
CA SER A 198 -22.15 -11.69 21.78
C SER A 198 -22.12 -12.84 20.76
N THR A 199 -22.73 -13.95 21.14
CA THR A 199 -22.78 -15.17 20.31
C THR A 199 -24.19 -15.74 20.29
N GLY A 200 -24.52 -16.53 19.28
CA GLY A 200 -25.78 -17.26 19.20
C GLY A 200 -25.61 -18.71 19.62
N ILE A 201 -26.64 -19.28 20.25
CA ILE A 201 -26.76 -20.71 20.49
C ILE A 201 -28.10 -21.23 19.98
N CYS A 202 -28.07 -22.36 19.28
CA CYS A 202 -29.26 -23.02 18.78
C CYS A 202 -29.86 -23.95 19.83
N VAL A 203 -30.96 -23.53 20.45
CA VAL A 203 -31.68 -24.29 21.48
C VAL A 203 -33.06 -24.73 20.98
N PRO A 204 -33.65 -25.81 21.53
CA PRO A 204 -35.02 -26.21 21.19
C PRO A 204 -36.01 -25.08 21.42
N LYS A 205 -37.03 -24.95 20.56
CA LYS A 205 -38.11 -23.94 20.72
C LYS A 205 -38.79 -23.96 22.09
N SER A 206 -38.88 -25.13 22.72
CA SER A 206 -39.44 -25.27 24.07
C SER A 206 -38.64 -24.54 25.16
N PHE A 207 -37.36 -24.25 24.89
CA PHE A 207 -36.47 -23.55 25.82
C PHE A 207 -36.63 -22.03 25.76
N GLU A 208 -37.07 -21.50 24.61
CA GLU A 208 -37.33 -20.08 24.43
C GLU A 208 -38.45 -19.59 25.36
N SER A 209 -39.50 -20.41 25.53
CA SER A 209 -40.64 -20.14 26.41
C SER A 209 -40.29 -20.13 27.90
N ALA A 210 -39.11 -20.65 28.29
CA ALA A 210 -38.64 -20.67 29.67
C ALA A 210 -37.71 -19.50 30.01
N LEU A 211 -37.25 -18.76 28.99
CA LEU A 211 -36.35 -17.61 29.12
C LEU A 211 -37.08 -16.25 29.00
N SER A 212 -38.31 -16.26 28.46
CA SER A 212 -39.25 -15.13 28.42
C SER A 212 -40.07 -15.02 29.70
#